data_AF-A0A8C2RQ31-F1
#
_entry.id   AF-A0A8C2RQ31-F1
#
_cell.length_a   1.000
_cell.length_b   1.000
_cell.length_c   1.000
_cell.angle_alpha   90.00
_cell.angle_beta   90.00
_cell.angle_gamma   90.00
#
_symmetry.space_group_name_H-M   'P 1'
#
loop_
_entity.id
_entity.type
_entity.pdbx_description
1 polymer ?
#
loop_
_entity_poly.entity_id
_entity_poly.type
_entity_poly.pdbx_seq_one_letter_code
_entity_poly.pdbx_strand_id
1 'polypeptide(L)'
;MGKARSAARGKASAAPAGAWGGRARPNPNPFEVKVNRQKFQVLGRKTRHDVGLPGVSRARALQKRTQTLLKEYKERDKSSVFRDKRFGEYNSSITPEEKMMKRFALEQQRQHEKKSIYNLNEDEELTHYGQSLADIEKHNDIVDSDSDAEDRGTLSGEARGGPWVVRPPGGGHDC
;
A
#
# COMPACT_ATOMS: atom_id res chain seq x y z
N MET A 1 -15.45 2.15 59.83
CA MET A 1 -16.16 1.98 58.55
C MET A 1 -15.14 1.60 57.48
N GLY A 2 -14.91 0.30 57.26
CA GLY A 2 -13.96 -0.20 56.26
C GLY A 2 -14.71 -0.81 55.08
N LYS A 3 -14.57 -0.23 53.88
CA LYS A 3 -15.12 -0.81 52.64
C LYS A 3 -14.05 -1.69 51.99
N ALA A 4 -14.22 -3.00 52.07
CA ALA A 4 -13.45 -3.96 51.29
C ALA A 4 -13.85 -3.88 49.81
N ARG A 5 -12.88 -3.82 48.90
CA ARG A 5 -13.10 -3.91 47.45
C ARG A 5 -13.05 -5.39 47.05
N SER A 6 -14.14 -5.91 46.51
CA SER A 6 -14.21 -7.26 45.94
C SER A 6 -13.52 -7.30 44.58
N ALA A 7 -12.60 -8.26 44.41
CA ALA A 7 -11.93 -8.54 43.15
C ALA A 7 -12.92 -9.21 42.17
N ALA A 8 -13.21 -8.53 41.05
CA ALA A 8 -13.96 -9.09 39.95
C ALA A 8 -13.10 -10.14 39.22
N ARG A 9 -13.43 -11.41 39.44
CA ARG A 9 -12.90 -12.55 38.69
C ARG A 9 -13.41 -12.47 37.25
N GLY A 10 -12.55 -12.06 36.32
CA GLY A 10 -12.85 -12.07 34.89
C GLY A 10 -13.18 -13.49 34.43
N LYS A 11 -14.42 -13.70 33.98
CA LYS A 11 -14.83 -14.90 33.24
C LYS A 11 -14.21 -14.79 31.85
N ALA A 12 -13.21 -15.61 31.55
CA ALA A 12 -12.78 -15.84 30.18
C ALA A 12 -13.96 -16.46 29.42
N SER A 13 -14.45 -15.78 28.39
CA SER A 13 -15.40 -16.34 27.43
C SER A 13 -14.70 -17.45 26.66
N ALA A 14 -15.07 -18.69 26.96
CA ALA A 14 -14.68 -19.84 26.17
C ALA A 14 -15.14 -19.62 24.72
N ALA A 15 -14.18 -19.48 23.80
CA ALA A 15 -14.46 -19.59 22.38
C ALA A 15 -15.03 -21.00 22.12
N PRO A 16 -16.17 -21.15 21.45
CA PRO A 16 -16.66 -22.48 21.10
C PRO A 16 -15.67 -23.09 20.11
N ALA A 17 -14.96 -24.12 20.56
CA ALA A 17 -14.18 -25.01 19.71
C ALA A 17 -15.07 -25.52 18.57
N GLY A 18 -14.50 -25.53 17.37
CA GLY A 18 -15.23 -25.59 16.11
C GLY A 18 -16.21 -26.76 16.00
N ALA A 19 -17.49 -26.43 15.85
CA ALA A 19 -18.27 -27.03 14.77
C ALA A 19 -17.57 -26.61 13.45
N TRP A 20 -17.45 -27.37 12.37
CA TRP A 20 -18.37 -28.31 11.76
C TRP A 20 -17.54 -29.36 10.99
N GLY A 21 -17.42 -30.57 11.53
CA GLY A 21 -17.08 -31.74 10.71
C GLY A 21 -18.28 -32.12 9.87
N GLY A 22 -18.57 -31.36 8.81
CA GLY A 22 -19.60 -31.72 7.85
C GLY A 22 -19.27 -33.07 7.27
N ARG A 23 -20.07 -34.11 7.60
CA ARG A 23 -19.96 -35.41 6.93
C ARG A 23 -20.08 -35.15 5.43
N ALA A 24 -19.01 -35.41 4.69
CA ALA A 24 -19.04 -35.34 3.24
C ALA A 24 -20.20 -36.22 2.78
N ARG A 25 -21.19 -35.63 2.13
CA ARG A 25 -22.26 -36.40 1.50
C ARG A 25 -21.57 -37.37 0.53
N PRO A 26 -21.97 -38.65 0.47
CA PRO A 26 -21.42 -39.57 -0.52
C PRO A 26 -21.64 -38.92 -1.88
N ASN A 27 -20.53 -38.60 -2.55
CA ASN A 27 -20.61 -37.89 -3.82
C ASN A 27 -21.28 -38.86 -4.82
N PRO A 28 -22.47 -38.54 -5.37
CA PRO A 28 -23.21 -39.48 -6.20
C PRO A 28 -22.50 -39.73 -7.54
N ASN A 29 -21.53 -38.88 -7.90
CA ASN A 29 -20.86 -38.92 -9.18
C ASN A 29 -19.48 -39.64 -9.11
N PRO A 30 -19.35 -40.82 -9.73
CA PRO A 30 -18.09 -41.56 -9.75
C PRO A 30 -17.00 -40.90 -10.60
N PHE A 31 -17.34 -39.97 -11.51
CA PHE A 31 -16.36 -39.32 -12.39
C PHE A 31 -15.56 -38.20 -11.72
N GLU A 32 -15.99 -37.74 -10.55
CA GLU A 32 -15.30 -36.69 -9.80
C GLU A 32 -14.10 -37.22 -8.99
N VAL A 33 -14.00 -38.54 -8.87
CA VAL A 33 -13.08 -39.24 -7.99
C VAL A 33 -12.15 -40.14 -8.81
N LYS A 34 -10.84 -39.89 -8.73
CA LYS A 34 -9.82 -40.78 -9.30
C LYS A 34 -9.35 -41.75 -8.21
N VAL A 35 -9.62 -43.04 -8.39
CA VAL A 35 -9.17 -44.09 -7.46
C VAL A 35 -7.98 -44.83 -8.05
N ASN A 36 -6.90 -44.94 -7.28
CA ASN A 36 -5.74 -45.73 -7.62
C ASN A 36 -5.93 -47.16 -7.08
N ARG A 37 -5.81 -48.17 -7.95
CA ARG A 37 -5.96 -49.57 -7.54
C ARG A 37 -4.67 -50.06 -6.88
N GLN A 38 -4.78 -50.55 -5.65
CA GLN A 38 -3.68 -51.23 -4.97
C GLN A 38 -3.50 -52.63 -5.55
N LYS A 39 -2.27 -52.97 -5.97
CA LYS A 39 -1.98 -54.29 -6.56
C LYS A 39 -1.98 -55.42 -5.53
N PHE A 40 -1.42 -55.17 -4.33
CA PHE A 40 -1.32 -56.15 -3.24
C PHE A 40 -1.72 -55.51 -1.92
N GLN A 41 -2.62 -56.16 -1.17
CA GLN A 41 -3.01 -55.69 0.15
C GLN A 41 -1.90 -55.99 1.16
N VAL A 42 -1.27 -54.94 1.69
CA VAL A 42 -0.25 -55.07 2.74
C VAL A 42 -0.89 -54.64 4.06
N LEU A 43 -0.93 -55.54 5.04
CA LEU A 43 -1.49 -55.25 6.36
C LEU A 43 -0.71 -54.10 7.03
N GLY A 44 -1.44 -53.16 7.63
CA GLY A 44 -0.86 -52.04 8.38
C GLY A 44 -0.40 -50.84 7.55
N ARG A 45 -0.41 -50.90 6.21
CA ARG A 45 -0.01 -49.77 5.36
C ARG A 45 -1.17 -48.78 5.16
N LYS A 46 -1.02 -47.54 5.66
CA LYS A 46 -1.94 -46.43 5.37
C LYS A 46 -1.44 -45.63 4.17
N THR A 47 -2.15 -45.69 3.06
CA THR A 47 -1.80 -44.99 1.82
C THR A 47 -2.50 -43.64 1.76
N ARG A 48 -1.72 -42.56 1.60
CA ARG A 48 -2.24 -41.18 1.58
C ARG A 48 -2.88 -40.78 0.24
N HIS A 49 -2.70 -41.60 -0.80
CA HIS A 49 -2.97 -41.22 -2.19
C HIS A 49 -3.83 -42.27 -2.94
N ASP A 50 -4.69 -42.99 -2.22
CA ASP A 50 -5.59 -43.98 -2.84
C ASP A 50 -6.68 -43.34 -3.67
N VAL A 51 -7.09 -42.14 -3.27
CA VAL A 51 -8.18 -41.40 -3.90
C VAL A 51 -7.77 -39.94 -4.10
N GLY A 52 -7.98 -39.44 -5.32
CA GLY A 52 -7.76 -38.05 -5.69
C GLY A 52 -9.03 -37.39 -6.22
N LEU A 53 -9.14 -36.07 -6.03
CA LEU A 53 -10.21 -35.24 -6.58
C LEU A 53 -9.64 -34.34 -7.70
N PRO A 54 -9.56 -34.84 -8.95
CA PRO A 54 -9.02 -34.06 -10.07
C PRO A 54 -9.84 -32.80 -10.36
N GLY A 55 -11.15 -32.81 -10.12
CA GLY A 55 -12.00 -31.62 -10.30
C GLY A 55 -11.60 -30.47 -9.36
N VAL A 56 -11.50 -30.76 -8.06
CA VAL A 56 -11.15 -29.78 -7.03
C VAL A 56 -9.74 -29.23 -7.22
N SER A 57 -8.77 -30.09 -7.52
CA SER A 57 -7.39 -29.67 -7.77
C SER A 57 -7.27 -28.76 -9.00
N ARG A 58 -7.95 -29.09 -10.11
CA ARG A 58 -8.03 -28.23 -11.30
C ARG A 58 -8.71 -26.90 -10.99
N ALA A 59 -9.83 -26.90 -10.29
CA ALA A 59 -10.54 -25.67 -9.90
C ALA A 59 -9.65 -24.74 -9.06
N ARG A 60 -8.93 -25.29 -8.06
CA ARG A 60 -7.96 -24.54 -7.26
C ARG A 60 -6.82 -23.98 -8.11
N ALA A 61 -6.31 -24.75 -9.07
CA ALA A 61 -5.26 -24.26 -9.98
C ALA A 61 -5.75 -23.10 -10.85
N LEU A 62 -6.99 -23.16 -11.36
CA LEU A 62 -7.61 -22.06 -12.11
C LEU A 62 -7.80 -20.83 -11.22
N GLN A 63 -8.31 -20.99 -9.99
CA GLN A 63 -8.44 -19.89 -9.04
C GLN A 63 -7.08 -19.21 -8.77
N LYS A 64 -6.01 -19.99 -8.59
CA LYS A 64 -4.66 -19.43 -8.45
C LYS A 64 -4.25 -18.61 -9.68
N ARG A 65 -4.43 -19.13 -10.90
CA ARG A 65 -4.13 -18.39 -12.14
C ARG A 65 -4.95 -17.11 -12.28
N THR A 66 -6.22 -17.12 -11.88
CA THR A 66 -7.06 -15.91 -11.90
C THR A 66 -6.62 -14.88 -10.86
N GLN A 67 -5.96 -15.29 -9.78
CA GLN A 67 -5.46 -14.37 -8.76
C GLN A 67 -4.07 -13.81 -9.11
N THR A 68 -3.23 -14.58 -9.79
CA THR A 68 -1.86 -14.18 -10.16
C THR A 68 -1.81 -13.66 -11.61
N LEU A 69 -1.84 -14.55 -12.60
CA LEU A 69 -1.62 -14.23 -14.01
C LEU A 69 -2.63 -13.23 -14.56
N LEU A 70 -3.91 -13.39 -14.21
CA LEU A 70 -4.93 -12.45 -14.68
C LEU A 70 -4.75 -11.05 -14.07
N LYS A 71 -4.27 -10.97 -12.82
CA LYS A 71 -3.96 -9.70 -12.18
C LYS A 71 -2.77 -9.04 -12.87
N GLU A 72 -1.68 -9.79 -13.06
CA GLU A 72 -0.48 -9.34 -13.79
C GLU A 72 -0.83 -8.86 -15.21
N TYR A 73 -1.66 -9.61 -15.94
CA TYR A 73 -2.09 -9.22 -17.28
C TYR A 73 -2.88 -7.91 -17.29
N LYS A 74 -3.73 -7.66 -16.29
CA LYS A 74 -4.47 -6.40 -16.16
C LYS A 74 -3.57 -5.23 -15.75
N GLU A 75 -2.44 -5.52 -15.10
CA GLU A 75 -1.48 -4.52 -14.61
C GLU A 75 -0.35 -4.25 -15.61
N ARG A 76 -0.16 -5.10 -16.63
CA ARG A 76 0.95 -5.01 -17.60
C ARG A 76 1.07 -3.67 -18.33
N ASP A 77 -0.06 -3.02 -18.62
CA ASP A 77 -0.09 -1.73 -19.35
C ASP A 77 -0.08 -0.53 -18.38
N LYS A 78 -0.03 -0.76 -17.06
CA LYS A 78 -0.02 0.29 -16.03
C LYS A 78 1.40 0.59 -15.58
N SER A 79 1.77 1.86 -15.59
CA SER A 79 3.07 2.32 -15.09
C SER A 79 3.10 2.59 -13.58
N SER A 80 1.94 2.79 -12.93
CA SER A 80 1.85 3.07 -11.50
C SER A 80 1.59 1.83 -10.66
N VAL A 81 2.41 1.62 -9.63
CA VAL A 81 2.23 0.57 -8.63
C VAL A 81 2.03 1.21 -7.26
N PHE A 82 0.89 0.93 -6.62
CA PHE A 82 0.64 1.36 -5.25
C PHE A 82 1.54 0.57 -4.29
N ARG A 83 2.48 1.26 -3.63
CA ARG A 83 3.34 0.68 -2.60
C ARG A 83 2.81 1.06 -1.23
N ASP A 84 2.37 0.06 -0.48
CA ASP A 84 1.91 0.26 0.90
C ASP A 84 3.10 0.45 1.84
N LYS A 85 3.19 1.64 2.45
CA LYS A 85 4.24 2.02 3.40
C LYS A 85 3.83 1.83 4.87
N ARG A 86 2.69 1.18 5.15
CA ARG A 86 2.21 0.97 6.53
C ARG A 86 3.17 0.05 7.29
N PHE A 87 3.58 0.49 8.49
CA PHE A 87 4.57 -0.21 9.30
C PHE A 87 4.06 -1.56 9.79
N GLY A 88 4.84 -2.61 9.49
CA GLY A 88 4.68 -3.95 10.07
C GLY A 88 3.53 -4.79 9.51
N GLU A 89 2.94 -4.43 8.38
CA GLU A 89 1.89 -5.25 7.73
C GLU A 89 2.47 -6.51 7.09
N TYR A 90 3.65 -6.41 6.48
CA TYR A 90 4.35 -7.54 5.83
C TYR A 90 5.45 -8.20 6.69
N ASN A 91 5.83 -7.58 7.82
CA ASN A 91 6.89 -8.09 8.68
C ASN A 91 6.31 -8.65 9.98
N SER A 92 6.28 -9.99 10.07
CA SER A 92 5.83 -10.72 11.27
C SER A 92 6.82 -10.65 12.44
N SER A 93 8.07 -10.21 12.20
CA SER A 93 9.11 -10.11 13.23
C SER A 93 8.95 -8.92 14.18
N ILE A 94 8.06 -7.97 13.87
CA ILE A 94 7.87 -6.77 14.70
C ILE A 94 6.78 -7.07 15.73
N THR A 95 7.12 -6.91 17.01
CA THR A 95 6.16 -7.04 18.12
C THR A 95 5.07 -5.97 18.01
N PRO A 96 3.85 -6.23 18.53
CA PRO A 96 2.77 -5.24 18.46
C PRO A 96 3.13 -3.91 19.15
N GLU A 97 3.94 -3.95 20.21
CA GLU A 97 4.40 -2.78 20.95
C GLU A 97 5.35 -1.91 20.12
N GLU A 98 6.32 -2.52 19.45
CA GLU A 98 7.21 -1.80 18.53
C GLU A 98 6.46 -1.19 17.34
N LYS A 99 5.38 -1.85 16.85
CA LYS A 99 4.51 -1.26 15.82
C LYS A 99 3.83 0.01 16.34
N MET A 100 3.36 0.02 17.59
CA MET A 100 2.72 1.19 18.18
C MET A 100 3.72 2.33 18.43
N MET A 101 4.90 2.04 18.97
CA MET A 101 5.94 3.04 19.20
C MET A 101 6.39 3.71 17.89
N LYS A 102 6.65 2.92 16.84
CA LYS A 102 7.06 3.46 15.53
C LYS A 102 5.96 4.29 14.88
N ARG A 103 4.69 3.86 14.98
CA ARG A 103 3.54 4.66 14.50
C ARG A 103 3.45 5.99 15.22
N PHE A 104 3.59 5.98 16.55
CA PHE A 104 3.55 7.19 17.37
C PHE A 104 4.69 8.15 17.03
N ALA A 105 5.93 7.65 16.88
CA ALA A 105 7.07 8.47 16.51
C ALA A 105 6.88 9.17 15.16
N LEU A 106 6.36 8.44 14.14
CA LEU A 106 6.10 9.01 12.83
C LEU A 106 4.91 9.96 12.80
N GLU A 107 3.88 9.69 13.60
CA GLU A 107 2.78 10.62 13.78
C GLU A 107 3.29 11.93 14.40
N GLN A 108 4.08 11.85 15.47
CA GLN A 108 4.70 13.02 16.10
C GLN A 108 5.60 13.78 15.13
N GLN A 109 6.44 13.09 14.35
CA GLN A 109 7.27 13.71 13.32
C GLN A 109 6.43 14.46 12.28
N ARG A 110 5.40 13.81 11.72
CA ARG A 110 4.52 14.43 10.72
C ARG A 110 3.76 15.63 11.30
N GLN A 111 3.36 15.58 12.57
CA GLN A 111 2.70 16.70 13.23
C GLN A 111 3.67 17.85 13.50
N HIS A 112 4.93 17.56 13.87
CA HIS A 112 5.96 18.58 14.08
C HIS A 112 6.31 19.31 12.79
N GLU A 113 6.57 18.58 11.70
CA GLU A 113 6.88 19.15 10.37
C GLU A 113 5.76 20.08 9.87
N LYS A 114 4.49 19.68 10.06
CA LYS A 114 3.35 20.51 9.63
C LYS A 114 3.10 21.74 10.50
N LYS A 115 3.42 21.66 11.79
CA LYS A 115 3.25 22.79 12.73
C LYS A 115 4.37 23.82 12.58
N SER A 116 5.59 23.38 12.26
CA SER A 116 6.75 24.24 12.06
C SER A 116 6.56 25.23 10.89
N ILE A 117 5.87 24.85 9.81
CA ILE A 117 5.58 25.75 8.66
C ILE A 117 4.78 27.01 9.08
N TYR A 118 3.98 26.92 10.14
CA TYR A 118 3.14 28.03 10.60
C TYR A 118 3.62 28.63 11.93
N ASN A 119 4.76 28.15 12.48
CA ASN A 119 5.31 28.65 13.72
C ASN A 119 6.16 29.90 13.45
N LEU A 120 5.50 31.05 13.25
CA LEU A 120 6.12 32.37 13.03
C LEU A 120 6.88 32.93 14.26
N ASN A 121 7.02 32.13 15.32
CA ASN A 121 7.59 32.53 16.60
C ASN A 121 9.04 32.07 16.79
N GLU A 122 9.60 31.34 15.83
CA GLU A 122 11.02 31.00 15.74
C GLU A 122 11.70 32.02 14.83
N ASP A 123 11.99 33.22 15.36
CA ASP A 123 13.00 34.22 14.96
C ASP A 123 13.50 34.32 13.49
N GLU A 124 12.70 33.94 12.49
CA GLU A 124 12.99 34.18 11.08
C GLU A 124 12.49 35.58 10.73
N GLU A 125 13.41 36.54 10.71
CA GLU A 125 13.14 37.91 10.29
C GLU A 125 12.51 37.91 8.88
N LEU A 126 11.29 38.46 8.78
CA LEU A 126 10.54 38.51 7.53
C LEU A 126 11.24 39.49 6.57
N THR A 127 12.01 38.94 5.62
CA THR A 127 12.80 39.72 4.66
C THR A 127 12.11 39.78 3.29
N HIS A 128 12.06 40.99 2.69
CA HIS A 128 11.61 41.21 1.31
C HIS A 128 12.75 41.84 0.51
N TYR A 129 13.19 41.19 -0.57
CA TYR A 129 14.40 41.57 -1.33
C TYR A 129 15.68 41.74 -0.48
N GLY A 130 15.79 41.02 0.64
CA GLY A 130 16.96 41.08 1.54
C GLY A 130 16.92 42.21 2.58
N GLN A 131 15.78 42.90 2.74
CA GLN A 131 15.57 43.91 3.78
C GLN A 131 14.50 43.43 4.77
N SER A 132 14.74 43.64 6.07
CA SER A 132 13.77 43.32 7.13
C SER A 132 12.54 44.22 7.02
N LEU A 133 11.35 43.63 7.01
CA LEU A 133 10.08 44.39 6.91
C LEU A 133 9.80 45.27 8.13
N ALA A 134 10.46 45.02 9.28
CA ALA A 134 10.39 45.88 10.46
C ALA A 134 11.01 47.27 10.21
N ASP A 135 11.95 47.36 9.26
CA ASP A 135 12.61 48.62 8.90
C ASP A 135 11.88 49.35 7.76
N ILE A 136 11.17 48.63 6.90
CA ILE A 136 10.43 49.17 5.75
C ILE A 136 9.21 50.01 6.19
N GLU A 137 8.59 49.71 7.34
CA GLU A 137 7.46 50.49 7.87
C GLU A 137 7.82 51.97 8.16
N LYS A 138 9.12 52.30 8.30
CA LYS A 138 9.59 53.68 8.60
C LYS A 138 9.91 54.52 7.37
N HIS A 139 9.71 54.02 6.15
CA HIS A 139 10.04 54.76 4.93
C HIS A 139 8.79 55.24 4.19
N ASN A 140 8.38 56.47 4.49
CA ASN A 140 7.50 57.28 3.65
C ASN A 140 8.28 57.69 2.38
N ASP A 141 8.20 56.89 1.32
CA ASP A 141 8.54 57.41 -0.01
C ASP A 141 7.47 56.97 -1.02
N ILE A 142 6.44 57.82 -1.13
CA ILE A 142 5.46 57.75 -2.20
C ILE A 142 6.18 58.25 -3.45
N VAL A 143 6.71 57.33 -4.25
CA VAL A 143 7.19 57.63 -5.59
C VAL A 143 6.09 57.19 -6.57
N ASP A 144 5.22 58.13 -6.94
CA ASP A 144 4.24 57.95 -8.02
C ASP A 144 5.01 57.67 -9.33
N SER A 145 4.96 56.42 -9.78
CA SER A 145 5.44 56.02 -11.10
C SER A 145 4.23 55.60 -11.95
N ASP A 146 3.39 56.58 -12.29
CA ASP A 146 2.39 56.45 -13.34
C ASP A 146 2.98 57.00 -14.65
N SER A 147 3.46 56.09 -15.50
CA SER A 147 3.67 56.38 -16.91
C SER A 147 3.17 55.18 -17.71
N ASP A 148 1.87 55.22 -17.94
CA ASP A 148 1.11 54.34 -18.82
C ASP A 148 1.57 54.52 -20.29
N ALA A 149 2.25 53.51 -20.81
CA ALA A 149 2.57 53.40 -22.23
C ALA A 149 2.03 52.06 -22.75
N GLU A 150 0.77 52.10 -23.15
CA GLU A 150 0.09 51.09 -23.96
C GLU A 150 0.88 50.77 -25.25
N ASP A 151 1.56 49.62 -25.29
CA ASP A 151 1.99 49.00 -26.55
C ASP A 151 1.30 47.64 -26.74
N ARG A 152 0.17 47.70 -27.44
CA ARG A 152 -0.47 46.55 -28.09
C ARG A 152 0.38 46.12 -29.29
N GLY A 153 1.12 45.03 -29.17
CA GLY A 153 1.96 44.52 -30.25
C GLY A 153 2.03 43.00 -30.38
N THR A 154 1.03 42.41 -31.03
CA THR A 154 1.11 41.18 -31.87
C THR A 154 1.68 39.89 -31.27
N LEU A 155 0.78 38.99 -30.87
CA LEU A 155 1.05 37.54 -30.77
C LEU A 155 1.26 36.96 -32.18
N SER A 156 2.51 36.92 -32.64
CA SER A 156 2.90 36.08 -33.77
C SER A 156 3.24 34.68 -33.25
N GLY A 157 2.38 33.71 -33.58
CA GLY A 157 2.57 32.31 -33.28
C GLY A 157 3.73 31.74 -34.07
N GLU A 158 4.92 31.69 -33.47
CA GLU A 158 6.03 30.87 -33.92
C GLU A 158 6.19 29.70 -32.95
N ALA A 159 5.36 28.67 -33.13
CA ALA A 159 5.63 27.36 -32.55
C ALA A 159 6.87 26.78 -33.25
N ARG A 160 8.06 27.04 -32.68
CA ARG A 160 9.31 26.38 -33.09
C ARG A 160 9.20 24.90 -32.77
N GLY A 161 8.69 24.14 -33.73
CA GLY A 161 8.80 22.69 -33.76
C GLY A 161 10.26 22.30 -33.91
N GLY A 162 10.95 22.13 -32.77
CA GLY A 162 12.27 21.52 -32.76
C GLY A 162 12.20 20.08 -33.28
N PRO A 163 13.20 19.60 -34.02
CA PRO A 163 13.19 18.25 -34.54
C PRO A 163 13.27 17.24 -33.39
N TRP A 164 12.26 16.37 -33.29
CA TRP A 164 12.30 15.19 -32.44
C TRP A 164 13.38 14.23 -32.96
N VAL A 165 14.50 14.13 -32.25
CA VAL A 165 15.53 13.11 -32.52
C VAL A 165 14.99 11.77 -32.00
N VAL A 166 14.56 10.91 -32.91
CA VAL A 166 14.21 9.52 -32.62
C VAL A 166 15.50 8.73 -32.38
N ARG A 167 15.69 8.27 -31.14
CA ARG A 167 16.77 7.36 -30.75
C ARG A 167 16.33 5.92 -31.05
N PRO A 168 17.05 5.14 -31.89
CA PRO A 168 16.68 3.76 -32.17
C PRO A 168 16.87 2.86 -30.94
N PRO A 169 16.01 1.85 -30.73
CA PRO A 169 16.21 0.86 -29.68
C PRO A 169 17.44 0.01 -29.99
N GLY A 170 18.37 -0.08 -29.04
CA GLY A 170 19.57 -0.90 -29.15
C GLY A 170 19.19 -2.37 -29.36
N GLY A 171 19.75 -2.97 -30.41
CA GLY A 171 19.63 -4.39 -30.71
C GLY A 171 20.23 -5.24 -29.60
N GLY A 172 19.45 -6.19 -29.10
CA GLY A 172 19.93 -7.26 -28.25
C GLY A 172 20.84 -8.17 -29.06
N HIS A 173 22.03 -8.42 -28.55
CA HIS A 173 22.90 -9.50 -29.01
C HIS A 173 22.35 -10.82 -28.47
N ASP A 174 21.95 -11.69 -29.37
CA ASP A 174 21.72 -13.11 -29.09
C ASP A 174 23.07 -13.82 -28.87
N CYS A 175 23.18 -14.50 -27.73
CA CYS A 175 24.06 -15.65 -27.46
C CYS A 175 23.29 -16.62 -26.55
#